data_AF-G5NH63-F1
#
_entry.id   AF-G5NH63-F1
#
_cell.length_a   1.000
_cell.length_b   1.000
_cell.length_c   1.000
_cell.angle_alpha   90.00
_cell.angle_beta   90.00
_cell.angle_gamma   90.00
#
_symmetry.space_group_name_H-M   'P 1'
#
loop_
_entity.id
_entity.type
_entity.pdbx_description
1 polymer ?
#
loop_
_entity_poly.entity_id
_entity_poly.type
_entity_poly.pdbx_seq_one_letter_code
_entity_poly.pdbx_strand_id
1 'polypeptide(L)'
;MLVEQKIAALSQVENQYRRVVPDAGNMLAQQAIADVFCVNGDSEWRGLGVIESSGVHLTPEYQRFDAEAHFRPAPQQVYDDPRARCGEVLTGRCKPHQCPLFGKTCNPETAFGALMVSSEGACDAPLGISIV
;
A
#
# COMPACT_ATOMS: atom_id res chain seq x y z
N MET A 1 -3.20 -2.32 -25.50
CA MET A 1 -3.95 -1.34 -24.69
C MET A 1 -3.10 -0.17 -24.18
N LEU A 2 -2.31 -0.26 -23.10
CA LEU A 2 -1.56 0.93 -22.61
C LEU A 2 -0.53 1.47 -23.62
N VAL A 3 0.20 0.59 -24.30
CA VAL A 3 1.15 0.98 -25.36
C VAL A 3 0.43 1.59 -26.56
N GLU A 4 -0.71 1.03 -26.96
CA GLU A 4 -1.53 1.56 -28.06
C GLU A 4 -2.07 2.95 -27.73
N GLN A 5 -2.62 3.16 -26.53
CA GLN A 5 -3.06 4.47 -26.06
C GLN A 5 -1.90 5.48 -26.05
N LYS A 6 -0.70 5.07 -25.61
CA LYS A 6 0.48 5.93 -25.63
C LYS A 6 0.89 6.34 -27.04
N ILE A 7 0.90 5.40 -27.99
CA ILE A 7 1.19 5.67 -29.40
C ILE A 7 0.13 6.59 -30.01
N ALA A 8 -1.14 6.38 -29.69
CA ALA A 8 -2.26 7.16 -30.18
C ALA A 8 -2.46 8.50 -29.43
N ALA A 9 -1.63 8.82 -28.42
CA ALA A 9 -1.78 9.97 -27.53
C ALA A 9 -3.18 10.08 -26.89
N LEU A 10 -3.79 8.92 -26.59
CA LEU A 10 -5.05 8.81 -25.87
C LEU A 10 -4.81 8.53 -24.39
N SER A 11 -5.74 8.94 -23.52
CA SER A 11 -5.70 8.65 -22.09
C SER A 11 -7.09 8.25 -21.64
N GLN A 12 -7.36 6.95 -21.68
CA GLN A 12 -8.66 6.38 -21.29
C GLN A 12 -8.46 5.26 -20.27
N VAL A 13 -9.35 5.24 -19.27
CA VAL A 13 -9.43 4.12 -18.32
C VAL A 13 -10.23 3.02 -18.98
N GLU A 14 -9.58 1.88 -19.18
CA GLU A 14 -10.20 0.70 -19.80
C GLU A 14 -10.21 -0.46 -18.81
N ASN A 15 -11.39 -1.04 -18.59
CA ASN A 15 -11.55 -2.21 -17.73
C ASN A 15 -11.13 -3.49 -18.48
N GLN A 16 -9.97 -4.05 -18.11
CA GLN A 16 -9.45 -5.34 -18.63
C GLN A 16 -9.91 -6.56 -17.83
N TYR A 17 -10.66 -6.34 -16.75
CA TYR A 17 -11.11 -7.38 -15.82
C TYR A 17 -12.65 -7.45 -15.76
N ARG A 18 -13.34 -7.13 -16.88
CA ARG A 18 -14.81 -7.04 -17.00
C ARG A 18 -15.57 -8.28 -16.53
N ARG A 19 -14.93 -9.45 -16.56
CA ARG A 19 -15.53 -10.71 -16.06
C ARG A 19 -15.86 -10.64 -14.57
N VAL A 20 -15.11 -9.86 -13.80
CA VAL A 20 -15.22 -9.81 -12.34
C VAL A 20 -15.37 -8.40 -11.78
N VAL A 21 -15.06 -7.35 -12.56
CA VAL A 21 -15.25 -5.94 -12.18
C VAL A 21 -16.36 -5.32 -13.03
N PRO A 22 -17.58 -5.14 -12.48
CA PRO A 22 -18.64 -4.36 -13.12
C PRO A 22 -18.32 -2.86 -13.10
N ASP A 23 -18.89 -2.09 -14.03
CA ASP A 23 -18.62 -0.63 -14.14
C ASP A 23 -19.09 0.15 -12.89
N ALA A 24 -20.18 -0.28 -12.25
CA ALA A 24 -20.65 0.30 -10.99
C ALA A 24 -19.84 -0.17 -9.76
N GLY A 25 -18.96 -1.16 -9.92
CA GLY A 25 -18.31 -1.85 -8.82
C GLY A 25 -19.30 -2.65 -7.96
N ASN A 26 -18.95 -2.87 -6.69
CA ASN A 26 -19.81 -3.55 -5.72
C ASN A 26 -20.53 -2.51 -4.85
N MET A 27 -21.78 -2.20 -5.20
CA MET A 27 -22.59 -1.19 -4.52
C MET A 27 -22.83 -1.50 -3.03
N LEU A 28 -23.00 -2.78 -2.67
CA LEU A 28 -23.20 -3.17 -1.27
C LEU A 28 -21.94 -2.94 -0.45
N ALA A 29 -20.77 -3.29 -1.00
CA ALA A 29 -19.51 -3.04 -0.33
C ALA A 29 -19.20 -1.54 -0.19
N GLN A 30 -19.48 -0.75 -1.23
CA GLN A 30 -19.32 0.72 -1.18
C GLN A 30 -20.21 1.35 -0.11
N GLN A 31 -21.48 0.91 -0.01
CA GLN A 31 -22.40 1.38 1.04
C GLN A 31 -21.91 1.00 2.43
N ALA A 32 -21.46 -0.23 2.64
CA ALA A 32 -20.92 -0.67 3.92
C ALA A 32 -19.65 0.10 4.33
N ILE A 33 -18.75 0.37 3.38
CA ILE A 33 -17.56 1.18 3.62
C ILE A 33 -17.96 2.61 3.99
N ALA A 34 -18.91 3.22 3.26
CA ALA A 34 -19.35 4.59 3.51
C ALA A 34 -20.12 4.76 4.84
N ASP A 35 -20.81 3.71 5.30
CA ASP A 35 -21.50 3.72 6.60
C ASP A 35 -20.51 3.68 7.78
N VAL A 36 -19.43 2.91 7.64
CA VAL A 36 -18.49 2.64 8.73
C VAL A 36 -17.28 3.58 8.72
N PHE A 37 -16.81 3.99 7.55
CA PHE A 37 -15.56 4.72 7.37
C PHE A 37 -15.76 6.07 6.68
N CYS A 38 -14.97 7.05 7.08
CA CYS A 38 -14.85 8.34 6.42
C CYS A 38 -13.38 8.70 6.18
N VAL A 39 -13.12 9.41 5.08
CA VAL A 39 -11.81 10.02 4.83
C VAL A 39 -11.72 11.30 5.65
N ASN A 40 -10.73 11.41 6.51
CA ASN A 40 -10.49 12.59 7.31
C ASN A 40 -8.99 12.73 7.62
N GLY A 41 -8.46 13.92 7.38
CA GLY A 41 -7.06 14.25 7.66
C GLY A 41 -6.05 13.54 6.76
N ASP A 42 -4.80 13.75 7.12
CA ASP A 42 -3.65 13.20 6.43
C ASP A 42 -3.16 11.96 7.17
N SER A 43 -2.57 11.02 6.44
CA SER A 43 -2.00 9.80 7.03
C SER A 43 -0.58 9.58 6.55
N GLU A 44 0.26 9.06 7.45
CA GLU A 44 1.60 8.62 7.12
C GLU A 44 1.53 7.23 6.49
N TRP A 45 2.02 7.13 5.26
CA TRP A 45 2.20 5.87 4.56
C TRP A 45 3.67 5.54 4.60
N ARG A 46 4.03 4.52 5.39
CA ARG A 46 5.42 4.08 5.58
C ARG A 46 6.15 3.95 4.24
N GLY A 47 7.20 4.76 4.07
CA GLY A 47 8.04 4.79 2.85
C GLY A 47 7.55 5.72 1.74
N LEU A 48 6.35 6.30 1.85
CA LEU A 48 5.80 7.34 0.97
C LEU A 48 5.67 8.70 1.67
N GLY A 49 5.64 8.71 3.01
CA GLY A 49 5.47 9.90 3.83
C GLY A 49 3.99 10.22 4.05
N VAL A 50 3.70 11.46 4.47
CA VAL A 50 2.33 11.92 4.71
C VAL A 50 1.63 12.18 3.38
N ILE A 51 0.46 11.56 3.19
CA ILE A 51 -0.38 11.75 2.02
C ILE A 51 -1.65 12.50 2.45
N GLU A 52 -1.90 13.62 1.76
CA GLU A 52 -3.07 14.47 1.99
C GLU A 52 -4.39 13.70 1.78
N SER A 53 -5.37 13.90 2.65
CA SER A 53 -6.71 13.30 2.53
C SER A 53 -6.68 11.76 2.37
N SER A 54 -5.76 11.10 3.07
CA SER A 54 -5.60 9.64 3.05
C SER A 54 -5.87 8.97 4.39
N GLY A 55 -6.12 9.76 5.45
CA GLY A 55 -6.56 9.24 6.73
C GLY A 55 -7.97 8.67 6.64
N VAL A 56 -8.16 7.48 7.20
CA VAL A 56 -9.46 6.81 7.27
C VAL A 56 -9.82 6.61 8.72
N HIS A 57 -10.99 7.10 9.10
CA HIS A 57 -11.51 7.03 10.46
C HIS A 57 -12.87 6.34 10.49
N LEU A 58 -13.28 5.88 11.66
CA LEU A 58 -14.64 5.40 11.87
C LEU A 58 -15.61 6.58 11.93
N THR A 59 -16.82 6.38 11.40
CA THR A 59 -17.91 7.35 11.52
C THR A 59 -18.38 7.49 12.98
N PRO A 60 -19.03 8.60 13.36
CA PRO A 60 -19.46 8.85 14.74
C PRO A 60 -20.29 7.70 15.35
N GLU A 61 -21.13 7.06 14.55
CA GLU A 61 -21.99 5.94 14.93
C GLU A 61 -21.18 4.69 15.33
N TYR A 62 -19.97 4.55 14.79
CA TYR A 62 -19.07 3.41 14.99
C TYR A 62 -17.88 3.73 15.91
N GLN A 63 -17.79 4.96 16.42
CA GLN A 63 -16.68 5.45 17.26
C GLN A 63 -16.42 4.58 18.51
N ARG A 64 -17.42 3.87 19.01
CA ARG A 64 -17.27 2.91 20.14
C ARG A 64 -16.28 1.77 19.86
N PHE A 65 -15.96 1.52 18.59
CA PHE A 65 -15.00 0.50 18.16
C PHE A 65 -13.61 1.06 17.86
N ASP A 66 -13.42 2.37 17.97
CA ASP A 66 -12.16 3.04 17.68
C ASP A 66 -11.18 2.90 18.86
N ALA A 67 -10.13 2.11 18.66
CA ALA A 67 -9.08 1.92 19.65
C ALA A 67 -8.21 3.16 19.86
N GLU A 68 -7.99 3.98 18.82
CA GLU A 68 -7.21 5.21 18.94
C GLU A 68 -7.94 6.23 19.82
N ALA A 69 -9.25 6.37 19.63
CA ALA A 69 -10.07 7.26 20.46
C ALA A 69 -10.18 6.77 21.92
N HIS A 70 -10.24 5.45 22.12
CA HIS A 70 -10.36 4.84 23.45
C HIS A 70 -9.04 4.89 24.24
N PHE A 71 -7.94 4.43 23.66
CA PHE A 71 -6.65 4.29 24.34
C PHE A 71 -5.75 5.52 24.21
N ARG A 72 -5.98 6.38 23.22
CA ARG A 72 -5.20 7.59 22.94
C ARG A 72 -3.68 7.33 22.97
N PRO A 73 -3.18 6.40 22.13
CA PRO A 73 -1.76 6.06 22.11
C PRO A 73 -0.93 7.31 21.78
N ALA A 74 0.26 7.40 22.38
CA ALA A 74 1.21 8.44 22.00
C ALA A 74 1.71 8.20 20.56
N PRO A 75 1.81 9.24 19.71
CA PRO A 75 2.35 9.09 18.37
C PRO A 75 3.78 8.54 18.42
N GLN A 76 4.07 7.51 17.63
CA GLN A 76 5.41 6.96 17.50
C GLN A 76 5.85 7.04 16.04
N GLN A 77 7.02 7.64 15.80
CA GLN A 77 7.65 7.59 14.50
C GLN A 77 8.45 6.30 14.37
N VAL A 78 8.08 5.47 13.39
CA VAL A 78 8.77 4.22 13.10
C VAL A 78 9.35 4.32 11.70
N TYR A 79 10.68 4.29 11.61
CA TYR A 79 11.40 4.34 10.35
C TYR A 79 12.02 2.97 10.05
N ASP A 80 12.08 2.64 8.76
CA ASP A 80 12.96 1.56 8.31
C ASP A 80 14.43 1.93 8.59
N ASP A 81 15.30 0.92 8.65
CA ASP A 81 16.75 1.14 8.70
C ASP A 81 17.16 2.10 7.58
N PRO A 82 17.95 3.17 7.84
CA PRO A 82 18.34 4.15 6.82
C PRO A 82 19.06 3.56 5.60
N ARG A 83 19.60 2.34 5.70
CA ARG A 83 20.23 1.61 4.60
C ARG A 83 19.21 0.83 3.75
N ALA A 84 18.00 0.62 4.26
CA ALA A 84 16.91 -0.01 3.53
C ALA A 84 16.36 0.95 2.48
N ARG A 85 16.04 0.42 1.30
CA ARG A 85 15.50 1.20 0.17
C ARG A 85 14.02 0.90 -0.04
N CYS A 86 13.28 0.60 1.03
CA CYS A 86 11.88 0.15 0.94
C CYS A 86 10.97 1.19 0.25
N GLY A 87 11.10 2.48 0.57
CA GLY A 87 10.34 3.53 -0.12
C GLY A 87 10.67 3.66 -1.61
N GLU A 88 11.93 3.43 -2.00
CA GLU A 88 12.34 3.44 -3.41
C GLU A 88 11.80 2.22 -4.17
N VAL A 89 11.72 1.06 -3.50
CA VAL A 89 11.08 -0.14 -4.07
C VAL A 89 9.58 0.08 -4.22
N LEU A 90 8.91 0.61 -3.20
CA LEU A 90 7.47 0.94 -3.23
C LEU A 90 7.11 1.90 -4.38
N THR A 91 7.95 2.91 -4.61
CA THR A 91 7.73 3.90 -5.67
C THR A 91 8.26 3.47 -7.04
N GLY A 92 8.76 2.24 -7.16
CA GLY A 92 9.28 1.69 -8.42
C GLY A 92 10.57 2.34 -8.91
N ARG A 93 11.24 3.13 -8.06
CA ARG A 93 12.53 3.78 -8.35
C ARG A 93 13.70 2.79 -8.35
N CYS A 94 13.58 1.69 -7.61
CA CYS A 94 14.51 0.58 -7.66
C CYS A 94 13.80 -0.78 -7.50
N LYS A 95 14.49 -1.86 -7.88
CA LYS A 95 14.09 -3.23 -7.65
C LYS A 95 14.65 -3.75 -6.33
N PRO A 96 14.04 -4.77 -5.70
CA PRO A 96 14.52 -5.33 -4.44
C PRO A 96 16.01 -5.69 -4.45
N HIS A 97 16.51 -6.33 -5.52
CA HIS A 97 17.92 -6.72 -5.66
C HIS A 97 18.90 -5.53 -5.78
N GLN A 98 18.38 -4.31 -5.99
CA GLN A 98 19.18 -3.07 -5.97
C GLN A 98 19.27 -2.45 -4.57
N CYS A 99 18.58 -3.02 -3.57
CA CYS A 99 18.76 -2.67 -2.17
C CYS A 99 20.00 -3.38 -1.59
N PRO A 100 20.91 -2.67 -0.90
CA PRO A 100 22.14 -3.26 -0.38
C PRO A 100 21.91 -4.33 0.70
N LEU A 101 20.76 -4.29 1.38
CA LEU A 101 20.41 -5.23 2.45
C LEU A 101 19.70 -6.49 1.94
N PHE A 102 19.09 -6.42 0.75
CA PHE A 102 18.22 -7.48 0.22
C PHE A 102 18.98 -8.80 -0.01
N GLY A 103 18.43 -9.90 0.50
CA GLY A 103 19.01 -11.24 0.37
C GLY A 103 20.30 -11.45 1.16
N LYS A 104 20.74 -10.45 1.93
CA LYS A 104 21.90 -10.52 2.82
C LYS A 104 21.42 -10.41 4.25
N THR A 105 21.51 -9.22 4.83
CA THR A 105 21.05 -8.93 6.19
C THR A 105 19.54 -8.81 6.28
N CYS A 106 18.85 -8.40 5.21
CA CYS A 106 17.40 -8.40 5.12
C CYS A 106 16.92 -9.61 4.32
N ASN A 107 16.28 -10.55 5.00
CA ASN A 107 15.70 -11.79 4.47
C ASN A 107 14.47 -12.17 5.34
N PRO A 108 13.69 -13.22 4.99
CA PRO A 108 12.48 -13.57 5.73
C PRO A 108 12.70 -13.92 7.21
N GLU A 109 13.86 -14.47 7.57
CA GLU A 109 14.22 -14.77 8.95
C GLU A 109 14.64 -13.51 9.72
N THR A 110 15.27 -12.55 9.04
CA THR A 110 15.74 -11.28 9.61
C THR A 110 15.23 -10.10 8.78
N ALA A 111 13.94 -9.79 8.92
CA ALA A 111 13.30 -8.74 8.13
C ALA A 111 13.53 -7.34 8.72
N PHE A 112 14.08 -6.44 7.89
CA PHE A 112 14.38 -5.06 8.30
C PHE A 112 13.31 -4.04 7.89
N GLY A 113 12.40 -4.40 6.98
CA GLY A 113 11.38 -3.50 6.48
C GLY A 113 10.09 -4.24 6.11
N ALA A 114 8.97 -3.51 6.10
CA ALA A 114 7.64 -4.09 5.90
C ALA A 114 7.51 -4.91 4.61
N LEU A 115 8.26 -4.54 3.55
CA LEU A 115 8.25 -5.25 2.27
C LEU A 115 8.84 -6.66 2.31
N MET A 116 9.62 -7.01 3.33
CA MET A 116 10.18 -8.35 3.54
C MET A 116 9.29 -9.21 4.45
N VAL A 117 8.36 -8.59 5.20
CA VAL A 117 7.45 -9.29 6.12
C VAL A 117 6.08 -9.55 5.47
N SER A 118 5.62 -8.61 4.64
CA SER A 118 4.32 -8.72 3.99
C SER A 118 4.33 -9.77 2.88
N SER A 119 3.29 -10.61 2.84
CA SER A 119 3.06 -11.57 1.75
C SER A 119 2.82 -10.90 0.39
N GLU A 120 2.40 -9.64 0.39
CA GLU A 120 2.28 -8.81 -0.81
C GLU A 120 3.52 -7.92 -1.03
N GLY A 121 4.51 -8.04 -0.15
CA GLY A 121 5.73 -7.27 -0.17
C GLY A 121 6.59 -7.63 -1.37
N ALA A 122 6.99 -6.62 -2.15
CA ALA A 122 7.85 -6.80 -3.30
C ALA A 122 9.23 -7.43 -2.96
N CYS A 123 9.65 -7.37 -1.69
CA CYS A 123 10.90 -7.98 -1.23
C CYS A 123 10.73 -9.39 -0.65
N ASP A 124 9.52 -9.83 -0.31
CA ASP A 124 9.25 -11.21 0.09
C ASP A 124 9.08 -12.11 -1.15
N ALA A 125 8.39 -11.59 -2.17
CA ALA A 125 8.13 -12.26 -3.44
C ALA A 125 9.35 -12.86 -4.20
N PRO A 126 10.59 -12.31 -4.16
CA PRO A 126 11.67 -12.78 -5.03
C PRO A 126 12.40 -14.04 -4.55
N LEU A 127 12.04 -14.66 -3.42
CA LEU A 127 12.66 -15.92 -2.99
C LEU A 127 11.95 -17.18 -3.51
N GLY A 128 10.77 -17.04 -4.12
CA GLY A 128 9.98 -18.16 -4.67
C GLY A 128 9.90 -18.22 -6.20
N ILE A 129 10.29 -17.16 -6.92
CA ILE A 129 10.24 -17.10 -8.38
C ILE A 129 11.53 -16.46 -8.86
N SER A 130 12.51 -17.29 -9.25
CA SER A 130 13.59 -16.85 -10.13
C SER A 130 12.95 -16.23 -11.37
N ILE A 131 13.07 -14.92 -11.50
CA ILE A 131 12.79 -14.23 -12.75
C ILE A 131 13.83 -14.77 -13.75
N VAL A 132 13.36 -15.58 -14.69
CA VAL A 132 14.11 -16.00 -15.89
C VAL A 132 14.38 -14.79 -16.76
#